data_AF-V7I3P2-F1
#
_entry.id   AF-V7I3P2-F1
#
_cell.length_a   1.000
_cell.length_b   1.000
_cell.length_c   1.000
_cell.angle_alpha   90.00
_cell.angle_beta   90.00
_cell.angle_gamma   90.00
#
_symmetry.space_group_name_H-M   'P 1'
#
loop_
_entity.id
_entity.type
_entity.pdbx_description
1 polymer ?
#
loop_
_entity_poly.entity_id
_entity_poly.type
_entity_poly.pdbx_seq_one_letter_code
_entity_poly.pdbx_strand_id
1 'polypeptide(L)'
;MNDIRDTIFKGIFDRKITATITAEKGGCLSGIDEAVKAALEIGIEIGFYKNEGDELNPGDKIAWVSGSPKQITVAEDRIIGCMSKFSGIATAARRAVSLADGRIRIVSGSLKAK
;
A
#
# COMPACT_ATOMS: atom_id res chain seq x y z
N MET A 1 -6.35 26.64 -8.68
CA MET A 1 -7.32 25.61 -9.10
C MET A 1 -7.87 25.00 -7.82
N ASN A 2 -9.18 25.12 -7.55
CA ASN A 2 -9.76 24.50 -6.35
C ASN A 2 -9.73 22.98 -6.50
N ASP A 3 -9.28 22.27 -5.47
CA ASP A 3 -9.38 20.81 -5.42
C ASP A 3 -10.86 20.44 -5.29
N ILE A 4 -11.37 19.59 -6.19
CA ILE A 4 -12.78 19.17 -6.20
C ILE A 4 -13.18 18.51 -4.87
N ARG A 5 -12.22 17.91 -4.16
CA ARG A 5 -12.43 17.28 -2.84
C ARG A 5 -12.88 18.30 -1.80
N ASP A 6 -12.49 19.57 -1.91
CA ASP A 6 -12.94 20.62 -1.00
C ASP A 6 -14.44 20.90 -1.16
N THR A 7 -14.96 20.78 -2.39
CA THR A 7 -16.40 20.89 -2.67
C THR A 7 -17.16 19.65 -2.22
N ILE A 8 -16.62 18.45 -2.52
CA ILE A 8 -17.26 17.16 -2.16
C ILE A 8 -17.36 17.02 -0.63
N PHE A 9 -16.32 17.40 0.11
CA PHE A 9 -16.24 17.21 1.56
C PHE A 9 -16.66 18.42 2.38
N LYS A 10 -17.22 19.47 1.75
CA LYS A 10 -17.61 20.71 2.42
C LYS A 10 -18.48 20.51 3.67
N GLY A 11 -19.34 19.50 3.70
CA GLY A 11 -20.24 19.20 4.82
C GLY A 11 -19.68 18.24 5.88
N ILE A 12 -18.48 17.69 5.69
CA ILE A 12 -17.87 16.70 6.60
C ILE A 12 -16.38 16.94 6.84
N PHE A 13 -15.86 18.11 6.48
CA PHE A 13 -14.42 18.41 6.51
C PHE A 13 -13.80 18.28 7.91
N ASP A 14 -14.60 18.57 8.94
CA ASP A 14 -14.26 18.52 10.36
C ASP A 14 -14.29 17.10 10.95
N ARG A 15 -14.78 16.10 10.19
CA ARG A 15 -14.86 14.72 10.69
C ARG A 15 -13.51 14.02 10.62
N LYS A 16 -13.23 13.19 11.62
CA LYS A 16 -12.15 12.21 11.56
C LYS A 16 -12.73 10.88 11.08
N ILE A 17 -12.13 10.33 10.02
CA ILE A 17 -12.51 9.05 9.42
C ILE A 17 -11.37 8.06 9.67
N THR A 18 -11.71 6.79 9.89
CA THR A 18 -10.75 5.69 9.92
C THR A 18 -11.12 4.69 8.84
N ALA A 19 -10.15 4.33 7.99
CA ALA A 19 -10.32 3.35 6.92
C ALA A 19 -9.35 2.18 7.14
N THR A 20 -9.74 0.98 6.69
CA THR A 20 -8.90 -0.21 6.71
C THR A 20 -8.53 -0.60 5.29
N ILE A 21 -7.24 -0.82 5.05
CA ILE A 21 -6.70 -1.32 3.80
C ILE A 21 -6.68 -2.84 3.87
N THR A 22 -7.26 -3.49 2.86
CA THR A 22 -7.34 -4.95 2.76
C THR A 22 -6.68 -5.46 1.48
N ALA A 23 -6.19 -6.70 1.50
CA ALA A 23 -5.64 -7.36 0.34
C ALA A 23 -6.77 -7.93 -0.53
N GLU A 24 -6.89 -7.51 -1.79
CA GLU A 24 -7.82 -8.16 -2.73
C GLU A 24 -7.30 -9.49 -3.28
N LYS A 25 -5.96 -9.64 -3.32
CA LYS A 25 -5.27 -10.80 -3.87
C LYS A 25 -4.18 -11.26 -2.93
N GLY A 26 -3.86 -12.55 -3.00
CA GLY A 26 -2.73 -13.10 -2.26
C GLY A 26 -1.37 -12.68 -2.84
N GLY A 27 -0.33 -12.73 -2.02
CA GLY A 27 1.02 -12.35 -2.43
C GLY A 27 1.97 -12.11 -1.27
N CYS A 28 2.99 -11.31 -1.52
CA CYS A 28 3.96 -10.86 -0.53
C CYS A 28 3.78 -9.36 -0.28
N LEU A 29 3.52 -8.97 0.97
CA LEU A 29 3.43 -7.57 1.36
C LEU A 29 4.79 -6.90 1.20
N SER A 30 4.82 -5.75 0.53
CA SER A 30 6.00 -4.91 0.49
C SER A 30 5.68 -3.43 0.32
N GLY A 31 6.54 -2.57 0.87
CA GLY A 31 6.45 -1.11 0.77
C GLY A 31 5.89 -0.42 2.01
N ILE A 32 6.05 -1.02 3.20
CA ILE A 32 5.58 -0.43 4.46
C ILE A 32 6.28 0.91 4.73
N ASP A 33 7.59 0.99 4.54
CA ASP A 33 8.36 2.20 4.82
C ASP A 33 7.93 3.36 3.90
N GLU A 34 7.68 3.09 2.62
CA GLU A 34 7.16 4.08 1.67
C GLU A 34 5.74 4.51 2.01
N ALA A 35 4.89 3.59 2.48
CA ALA A 35 3.56 3.90 2.98
C ALA A 35 3.60 4.84 4.20
N VAL A 36 4.52 4.60 5.13
CA VAL A 36 4.74 5.47 6.30
C VAL A 36 5.21 6.86 5.87
N LYS A 37 6.17 6.95 4.94
CA LYS A 37 6.65 8.24 4.41
C LYS A 37 5.52 9.01 3.72
N ALA A 38 4.72 8.34 2.89
CA ALA A 38 3.57 8.95 2.24
C ALA A 38 2.52 9.43 3.26
N ALA A 39 2.26 8.65 4.32
CA ALA A 39 1.35 9.05 5.38
C ALA A 39 1.83 10.31 6.13
N LEU A 40 3.13 10.38 6.43
CA LEU A 40 3.75 11.56 7.06
C LEU A 40 3.59 12.82 6.19
N GLU A 41 3.84 12.71 4.88
CA GLU A 41 3.68 13.83 3.94
C GLU A 41 2.22 14.30 3.82
N ILE A 42 1.25 13.39 3.95
CA ILE A 42 -0.19 13.69 3.93
C ILE A 42 -0.65 14.26 5.29
N GLY A 43 0.09 14.00 6.37
CA GLY A 43 -0.30 14.32 7.73
C GLY A 43 -1.43 13.42 8.25
N ILE A 44 -1.45 12.15 7.84
CA ILE A 44 -2.45 11.15 8.25
C ILE A 44 -1.85 10.12 9.20
N GLU A 45 -2.63 9.63 10.16
CA GLU A 45 -2.22 8.53 11.02
C GLU A 45 -2.30 7.22 10.24
N ILE A 46 -1.32 6.33 10.45
CA ILE A 46 -1.29 4.98 9.86
C ILE A 46 -0.80 3.96 10.89
N GLY A 47 -1.37 2.76 10.84
CA GLY A 47 -0.87 1.60 11.57
C GLY A 47 -1.04 0.31 10.76
N PHE A 48 -0.25 -0.71 11.07
CA PHE A 48 -0.17 -1.95 10.29
C PHE A 48 -0.59 -3.16 11.12
N TYR A 49 -1.26 -4.11 10.47
CA TYR A 49 -1.61 -5.41 11.03
C TYR A 49 -0.65 -6.53 10.60
N LYS A 50 0.19 -6.26 9.59
CA LYS A 50 1.18 -7.16 9.02
C LYS A 50 2.53 -6.47 8.85
N ASN A 51 3.58 -7.26 8.73
CA ASN A 51 4.96 -6.80 8.59
C ASN A 51 5.47 -6.91 7.15
N GLU A 52 6.56 -6.21 6.87
CA GLU A 52 7.23 -6.26 5.56
C GLU A 52 7.65 -7.70 5.24
N GLY A 53 7.32 -8.18 4.04
CA GLY A 53 7.61 -9.55 3.62
C GLY A 53 6.57 -10.60 4.03
N ASP A 54 5.56 -10.25 4.83
CA ASP A 54 4.49 -11.18 5.21
C ASP A 54 3.72 -11.68 3.99
N GLU A 55 3.21 -12.91 4.10
CA GLU A 55 2.27 -13.44 3.12
C GLU A 55 0.89 -12.80 3.30
N LEU A 56 0.27 -12.47 2.16
CA LEU A 56 -1.08 -11.93 2.08
C LEU A 56 -2.02 -12.99 1.52
N ASN A 57 -3.21 -13.06 2.10
CA ASN A 57 -4.36 -13.76 1.55
C ASN A 57 -5.47 -12.76 1.19
N PRO A 58 -6.33 -13.07 0.20
CA PRO A 58 -7.51 -12.24 -0.07
C PRO A 58 -8.35 -12.02 1.20
N GLY A 59 -8.71 -10.77 1.45
CA GLY A 59 -9.44 -10.33 2.64
C GLY A 59 -8.57 -9.97 3.85
N ASP A 60 -7.26 -10.21 3.81
CA ASP A 60 -6.38 -9.85 4.92
C ASP A 60 -6.39 -8.34 5.16
N LYS A 61 -6.49 -7.93 6.42
CA LYS A 61 -6.26 -6.54 6.82
C LYS A 61 -4.76 -6.28 6.82
N ILE A 62 -4.33 -5.26 6.09
CA ILE A 62 -2.92 -4.90 5.94
C ILE A 62 -2.57 -3.75 6.88
N ALA A 63 -3.36 -2.68 6.79
CA ALA A 63 -3.13 -1.44 7.53
C ALA A 63 -4.46 -0.72 7.80
N TRP A 64 -4.42 0.28 8.67
CA TRP A 64 -5.49 1.24 8.88
C TRP A 64 -4.92 2.66 8.79
N VAL A 65 -5.75 3.60 8.33
CA VAL A 65 -5.40 5.01 8.24
C VAL A 65 -6.48 5.87 8.89
N SER A 66 -6.12 7.00 9.49
CA SER A 66 -7.10 7.91 10.09
C SER A 66 -6.76 9.39 9.91
N GLY A 67 -7.74 10.18 9.44
CA GLY A 67 -7.59 11.60 9.16
C GLY A 67 -8.88 12.24 8.63
N SER A 68 -8.78 13.44 8.08
CA SER A 68 -9.91 14.12 7.42
C SER A 68 -10.35 13.39 6.15
N PRO A 69 -11.59 13.59 5.66
CA PRO A 69 -12.04 12.95 4.41
C PRO A 69 -11.13 13.23 3.22
N LYS A 70 -10.63 14.47 3.11
CA LYS A 70 -9.67 14.85 2.08
C LYS A 70 -8.37 14.04 2.20
N GLN A 71 -7.79 13.96 3.40
CA GLN A 71 -6.57 13.18 3.63
C GLN A 71 -6.77 11.69 3.33
N ILE A 72 -7.92 11.11 3.70
CA ILE A 72 -8.24 9.71 3.40
C ILE A 72 -8.23 9.45 1.89
N THR A 73 -8.84 10.33 1.08
CA THR A 73 -8.80 10.17 -0.39
C THR A 73 -7.42 10.38 -1.01
N VAL A 74 -6.58 11.25 -0.43
CA VAL A 74 -5.17 11.37 -0.86
C VAL A 74 -4.41 10.09 -0.50
N ALA A 75 -4.65 9.55 0.69
CA ALA A 75 -4.02 8.34 1.19
C ALA A 75 -4.41 7.11 0.37
N GLU A 76 -5.67 6.98 -0.03
CA GLU A 76 -6.13 5.93 -0.94
C GLU A 76 -5.26 5.85 -2.19
N ASP A 77 -5.06 6.96 -2.89
CA ASP A 77 -4.29 6.99 -4.14
C ASP A 77 -2.78 6.75 -3.90
N ARG A 78 -2.19 7.48 -2.94
CA ARG A 78 -0.73 7.44 -2.71
C ARG A 78 -0.28 6.17 -1.98
N ILE A 79 -0.92 5.83 -0.87
CA ILE A 79 -0.49 4.72 0.00
C ILE A 79 -0.80 3.37 -0.67
N ILE A 80 -2.03 3.17 -1.15
CA ILE A 80 -2.41 1.91 -1.81
C ILE A 80 -1.61 1.75 -3.11
N GLY A 81 -1.42 2.82 -3.88
CA GLY A 81 -0.60 2.80 -5.10
C GLY A 81 0.84 2.34 -4.86
N CYS A 82 1.51 2.91 -3.85
CA CYS A 82 2.86 2.51 -3.45
C CYS A 82 2.91 1.04 -3.02
N MET A 83 2.08 0.64 -2.07
CA MET A 83 2.08 -0.73 -1.53
C MET A 83 1.76 -1.77 -2.59
N SER A 84 0.79 -1.50 -3.47
CA SER A 84 0.38 -2.41 -4.54
C SER A 84 1.53 -2.67 -5.52
N LYS A 85 2.27 -1.61 -5.91
CA LYS A 85 3.39 -1.74 -6.84
C LYS A 85 4.52 -2.56 -6.25
N PHE A 86 4.94 -2.25 -5.02
CA PHE A 86 6.05 -2.97 -4.37
C PHE A 86 5.67 -4.42 -4.04
N SER A 87 4.47 -4.64 -3.50
CA SER A 87 3.94 -5.98 -3.23
C SER A 87 3.84 -6.83 -4.50
N GLY A 88 3.46 -6.24 -5.63
CA GLY A 88 3.43 -6.93 -6.92
C GLY A 88 4.82 -7.44 -7.35
N ILE A 89 5.85 -6.61 -7.18
CA ILE A 89 7.24 -6.98 -7.48
C ILE A 89 7.72 -8.07 -6.52
N ALA A 90 7.50 -7.91 -5.21
CA ALA A 90 7.88 -8.88 -4.20
C ALA A 90 7.20 -10.24 -4.42
N THR A 91 5.91 -10.23 -4.79
CA THR A 91 5.16 -11.45 -5.12
C THR A 91 5.74 -12.16 -6.34
N ALA A 92 6.05 -11.42 -7.41
CA ALA A 92 6.67 -12.00 -8.60
C ALA A 92 8.05 -12.60 -8.30
N ALA A 93 8.86 -11.91 -7.49
CA ALA A 93 10.17 -12.40 -7.06
C ALA A 93 10.04 -13.68 -6.22
N ARG A 94 9.17 -13.69 -5.20
CA ARG A 94 8.91 -14.88 -4.36
C ARG A 94 8.42 -16.06 -5.20
N ARG A 95 7.54 -15.82 -6.18
CA ARG A 95 7.08 -16.84 -7.13
C ARG A 95 8.23 -17.40 -7.98
N ALA A 96 9.10 -16.55 -8.49
CA ALA A 96 10.25 -17.00 -9.26
C ALA A 96 11.19 -17.89 -8.44
N VAL A 97 11.50 -17.48 -7.19
CA VAL A 97 12.33 -18.27 -6.27
C VAL A 97 11.68 -19.62 -5.96
N SER A 98 10.38 -19.62 -5.68
CA SER A 98 9.62 -20.84 -5.42
C SER A 98 9.65 -21.80 -6.63
N LEU A 99 9.44 -21.28 -7.85
CA LEU A 99 9.45 -22.09 -9.08
C LEU A 99 10.84 -22.62 -9.43
N ALA A 100 11.91 -21.90 -9.07
CA ALA A 100 13.27 -22.36 -9.30
C ALA A 100 13.61 -23.61 -8.48
N ASP A 101 12.95 -23.82 -7.33
CA ASP A 101 13.01 -25.06 -6.54
C ASP A 101 14.46 -25.51 -6.26
N GLY A 102 15.34 -24.53 -6.00
CA GLY A 102 16.78 -24.75 -5.78
C GLY A 102 17.59 -25.18 -7.01
N ARG A 103 16.97 -25.44 -8.16
CA ARG A 103 17.62 -25.90 -9.40
C ARG A 103 18.42 -24.80 -10.08
N ILE A 104 18.02 -23.55 -9.87
CA ILE A 104 18.68 -22.36 -10.39
C ILE A 104 18.76 -21.33 -9.27
N ARG A 105 19.91 -20.66 -9.14
CA ARG A 105 20.08 -19.56 -8.17
C ARG A 105 19.59 -18.25 -8.78
N ILE A 106 18.56 -17.65 -8.16
CA ILE A 106 18.10 -16.30 -8.51
C ILE A 106 18.90 -15.30 -7.67
N VAL A 107 19.62 -14.39 -8.32
CA VAL A 107 20.54 -13.45 -7.66
C VAL A 107 20.04 -12.01 -7.65
N SER A 108 19.29 -11.58 -8.66
CA SER A 108 18.80 -10.21 -8.78
C SER A 108 17.62 -10.09 -9.74
N GLY A 109 16.88 -9.00 -9.61
CA GLY A 109 16.02 -8.50 -10.68
C GLY A 109 16.83 -7.79 -11.77
N SER A 110 16.14 -7.27 -12.79
CA SER A 110 16.75 -6.47 -13.86
C SER A 110 16.07 -5.11 -13.96
N LEU A 111 16.84 -4.08 -14.30
CA LEU A 111 16.31 -2.77 -14.64
C LEU A 111 15.69 -2.85 -16.04
N LYS A 112 14.36 -2.77 -16.11
CA LYS A 112 13.67 -2.62 -17.38
C LYS A 112 13.47 -1.13 -17.64
N ALA A 113 14.44 -0.50 -18.31
CA ALA A 113 14.23 0.82 -18.87
C ALA A 113 13.09 0.71 -19.89
N LYS A 114 12.06 1.52 -19.71
CA LYS A 114 10.94 1.64 -20.65
C LYS A 114 11.16 2.89 -21.47
#